data_AF-A0A2T6DYW4-F1
#
_entry.id   AF-A0A2T6DYW4-F1
#
_cell.length_a   1.000
_cell.length_b   1.000
_cell.length_c   1.000
_cell.angle_alpha   90.00
_cell.angle_beta   90.00
_cell.angle_gamma   90.00
#
_symmetry.space_group_name_H-M   'P 1'
#
loop_
_entity.id
_entity.type
_entity.pdbx_description
1 polymer ?
#
loop_
_entity_poly.entity_id
_entity_poly.type
_entity_poly.pdbx_seq_one_letter_code
_entity_poly.pdbx_strand_id
1 'polypeptide(L)'
;MSESREAIFSRIRGALQPLHDRAPYPEYPDNVATLAGAGAAADLWTAFKVRTQLVNGLAFDNVAALVDWLREKKHLRGYCDPALWAEIGGSFGDDFHVERVFDRSQIDTYQFGITHAAGALAETGSVILKDATTASRLAALAPWVHIAVLKREQIFPDVAAAVRSLGSDPNVIWCTGPSKTADVEGILIQGVHGPGVQITVLA
;
A
#
# COMPACT_ATOMS: atom_id res chain seq x y z
N MET A 1 -31.52 -40.18 22.31
CA MET A 1 -30.65 -39.31 21.48
C MET A 1 -31.19 -37.88 21.26
N SER A 2 -32.26 -37.46 21.96
CA SER A 2 -32.89 -36.13 21.78
C SER A 2 -32.24 -35.02 22.61
N GLU A 3 -31.92 -35.30 23.88
CA GLU A 3 -31.48 -34.27 24.84
C GLU A 3 -30.09 -33.70 24.55
N SER A 4 -29.09 -34.53 24.22
CA SER A 4 -27.73 -34.04 23.96
C SER A 4 -27.68 -33.12 22.74
N ARG A 5 -28.45 -33.45 21.69
CA ARG A 5 -28.58 -32.62 20.50
C ARG A 5 -29.18 -31.28 20.86
N GLU A 6 -30.30 -31.28 21.56
CA GLU A 6 -31.00 -30.05 21.94
C GLU A 6 -30.15 -29.16 22.87
N ALA A 7 -29.43 -29.74 23.81
CA ALA A 7 -28.49 -29.03 24.68
C ALA A 7 -27.34 -28.38 23.90
N ILE A 8 -26.75 -29.09 22.93
CA ILE A 8 -25.68 -28.55 22.06
C ILE A 8 -26.23 -27.38 21.22
N PHE A 9 -27.35 -27.57 20.54
CA PHE A 9 -27.93 -26.53 19.69
C PHE A 9 -28.44 -25.32 20.48
N SER A 10 -28.90 -25.51 21.72
CA SER A 10 -29.26 -24.41 22.62
C SER A 10 -28.04 -23.57 23.00
N ARG A 11 -26.90 -24.20 23.31
CA ARG A 11 -25.64 -23.49 23.60
C ARG A 11 -25.11 -22.73 22.39
N ILE A 12 -25.18 -23.32 21.20
CA ILE A 12 -24.80 -22.63 19.94
C ILE A 12 -25.71 -21.42 19.71
N ARG A 13 -27.04 -21.58 19.83
CA ARG A 13 -27.98 -20.45 19.69
C ARG A 13 -27.73 -19.34 20.70
N GLY A 14 -27.39 -19.70 21.94
CA GLY A 14 -27.02 -18.73 22.99
C GLY A 14 -25.70 -18.02 22.70
N ALA A 15 -24.68 -18.75 22.24
CA ALA A 15 -23.38 -18.18 21.89
C ALA A 15 -23.42 -17.28 20.64
N LEU A 16 -24.38 -17.52 19.73
CA LEU A 16 -24.61 -16.70 18.54
C LEU A 16 -25.56 -15.51 18.80
N GLN A 17 -26.15 -15.39 19.99
CA GLN A 17 -26.92 -14.19 20.31
C GLN A 17 -25.98 -12.98 20.29
N PRO A 18 -26.38 -11.86 19.67
CA PRO A 18 -25.62 -10.63 19.74
C PRO A 18 -25.38 -10.24 21.20
N LEU A 19 -24.13 -9.89 21.54
CA LEU A 19 -23.87 -9.23 22.82
C LEU A 19 -24.60 -7.90 22.83
N HIS A 20 -25.65 -7.81 23.65
CA HIS A 20 -26.45 -6.60 23.82
C HIS A 20 -25.62 -5.49 24.49
N ASP A 21 -24.77 -5.88 25.44
CA ASP A 21 -23.82 -5.00 26.11
C ASP A 21 -22.39 -5.40 25.72
N ARG A 22 -21.69 -4.50 25.02
CA ARG A 22 -20.27 -4.67 24.74
C ARG A 22 -19.48 -4.08 25.89
N ALA A 23 -18.40 -4.75 26.30
CA ALA A 23 -17.45 -4.16 27.23
C ALA A 23 -16.96 -2.81 26.66
N PRO A 24 -16.76 -1.78 27.50
CA PRO A 24 -16.20 -0.52 27.04
C PRO A 24 -14.81 -0.78 26.44
N TYR A 25 -14.46 0.00 25.42
CA TYR A 25 -13.10 -0.07 24.87
C TYR A 25 -12.09 0.32 25.95
N PRO A 26 -10.96 -0.39 26.04
CA PRO A 26 -9.87 0.04 26.91
C PRO A 26 -9.36 1.42 26.48
N GLU A 27 -9.05 2.27 27.47
CA GLU A 27 -8.39 3.55 27.23
C GLU A 27 -6.91 3.31 26.96
N TYR A 28 -6.45 3.73 25.79
CA TYR A 28 -5.03 3.71 25.43
C TYR A 28 -4.51 5.14 25.33
N PRO A 29 -3.26 5.41 25.71
CA PRO A 29 -2.64 6.69 25.44
C PRO A 29 -2.45 6.87 23.92
N ASP A 30 -2.55 8.10 23.43
CA ASP A 30 -2.50 8.42 21.99
C ASP A 30 -1.19 7.98 21.31
N ASN A 31 -0.13 7.76 22.09
CA ASN A 31 1.18 7.36 21.61
C ASN A 31 1.40 5.83 21.60
N VAL A 32 0.38 5.02 21.92
CA VAL A 32 0.50 3.55 21.94
C VAL A 32 0.95 2.96 20.59
N ALA A 33 0.63 3.65 19.50
CA ALA A 33 0.95 3.23 18.13
C ALA A 33 2.16 3.97 17.53
N THR A 34 2.85 4.82 18.30
CA THR A 34 4.05 5.54 17.81
C THR A 34 5.31 4.73 18.07
N LEU A 35 6.22 4.69 17.09
CA LEU A 35 7.49 3.99 17.26
C LEU A 35 8.37 4.69 18.31
N ALA A 36 8.73 3.97 19.38
CA ALA A 36 9.62 4.48 20.40
C ALA A 36 10.99 4.88 19.80
N GLY A 37 11.41 6.12 20.03
CA GLY A 37 12.68 6.66 19.51
C GLY A 37 12.61 7.20 18.07
N ALA A 38 11.45 7.15 17.40
CA ALA A 38 11.21 7.96 16.21
C ALA A 38 11.06 9.43 16.65
N GLY A 39 12.17 10.16 16.72
CA GLY A 39 12.13 11.60 16.96
C GLY A 39 11.34 12.31 15.85
N ALA A 40 10.78 13.49 16.15
CA ALA A 40 10.13 14.32 15.15
C ALA A 40 11.12 14.66 14.03
N ALA A 41 10.93 14.07 12.86
CA ALA A 41 11.78 14.34 11.71
C ALA A 41 11.52 15.78 11.22
N ALA A 42 12.61 16.53 11.00
CA ALA A 42 12.52 17.88 10.45
C ALA A 42 11.95 17.89 9.02
N ASP A 43 12.17 16.82 8.26
CA ASP A 43 11.59 16.58 6.94
C ASP A 43 11.07 15.15 6.84
N LEU A 44 9.75 15.01 6.71
CA LEU A 44 9.08 13.71 6.64
C LEU A 44 9.46 12.92 5.39
N TRP A 45 9.75 13.60 4.28
CA TRP A 45 10.18 12.92 3.06
C TRP A 45 11.56 12.31 3.20
N THR A 46 12.52 13.05 3.76
CA THR A 46 13.85 12.50 4.06
C THR A 46 13.76 11.29 5.00
N ALA A 47 12.95 11.38 6.06
CA ALA A 47 12.73 10.25 6.97
C ALA A 47 12.08 9.05 6.27
N PHE A 48 11.08 9.29 5.42
CA PHE A 48 10.45 8.27 4.59
C PHE A 48 11.47 7.58 3.68
N LYS A 49 12.34 8.33 2.99
CA LYS A 49 13.37 7.78 2.08
C LYS A 49 14.30 6.81 2.80
N VAL A 50 14.77 7.19 4.00
CA VAL A 50 15.59 6.31 4.84
C VAL A 50 14.81 5.06 5.23
N ARG A 51 13.56 5.21 5.66
CA ARG A 51 12.78 4.09 6.17
C ARG A 51 12.31 3.12 5.08
N THR A 52 11.88 3.62 3.92
CA THR A 52 11.48 2.77 2.79
C THR A 52 12.65 1.91 2.31
N GLN A 53 13.88 2.42 2.35
CA GLN A 53 15.07 1.64 1.99
C GLN A 53 15.29 0.46 2.94
N LEU A 54 15.04 0.64 4.25
CA LEU A 54 15.15 -0.45 5.25
C LEU A 54 14.15 -1.59 4.98
N VAL A 55 13.04 -1.32 4.29
CA VAL A 55 12.06 -2.33 3.88
C VAL A 55 12.21 -2.76 2.41
N ASN A 56 13.32 -2.37 1.76
CA ASN A 56 13.66 -2.62 0.35
C ASN A 56 12.75 -1.94 -0.69
N GLY A 57 12.06 -0.86 -0.31
CA GLY A 57 11.40 0.02 -1.26
C GLY A 57 12.34 1.08 -1.84
N LEU A 58 11.91 1.72 -2.92
CA LEU A 58 12.61 2.82 -3.59
C LEU A 58 11.79 4.10 -3.50
N ALA A 59 12.48 5.25 -3.49
CA ALA A 59 11.85 6.56 -3.47
C ALA A 59 12.55 7.51 -4.44
N PHE A 60 11.77 8.26 -5.22
CA PHE A 60 12.26 9.27 -6.17
C PHE A 60 11.69 10.64 -5.86
N ASP A 61 12.54 11.66 -5.95
CA ASP A 61 12.16 13.05 -5.65
C ASP A 61 11.29 13.68 -6.76
N ASN A 62 11.23 13.08 -7.95
CA ASN A 62 10.41 13.55 -9.07
C ASN A 62 10.19 12.43 -10.10
N VAL A 63 9.22 12.65 -11.00
CA VAL A 63 8.84 11.72 -12.07
C VAL A 63 9.97 11.47 -13.08
N ALA A 64 10.82 12.47 -13.38
CA ALA A 64 11.90 12.28 -14.35
C ALA A 64 12.90 11.21 -13.89
N ALA A 65 13.30 11.24 -12.60
CA ALA A 65 14.17 10.23 -12.02
C ALA A 65 13.55 8.81 -12.03
N LEU A 66 12.22 8.73 -11.83
CA LEU A 66 11.47 7.48 -11.98
C LEU A 66 11.53 6.97 -13.44
N VAL A 67 11.27 7.83 -14.42
CA VAL A 67 11.26 7.45 -15.85
C VAL A 67 12.64 6.97 -16.29
N ASP A 68 13.71 7.63 -15.86
CA ASP A 68 15.08 7.21 -16.14
C ASP A 68 15.36 5.81 -15.57
N TRP A 69 14.93 5.55 -14.33
CA TRP A 69 15.06 4.23 -13.73
C TRP A 69 14.27 3.15 -14.49
N LEU A 70 13.02 3.44 -14.88
CA LEU A 70 12.20 2.51 -15.66
C LEU A 70 12.87 2.18 -17.01
N ARG A 71 13.43 3.18 -17.67
CA ARG A 71 14.17 3.00 -18.92
C ARG A 71 15.43 2.16 -18.72
N GLU A 72 16.22 2.43 -17.69
CA GLU A 72 17.41 1.65 -17.34
C GLU A 72 17.07 0.18 -17.11
N LYS A 73 15.97 -0.09 -16.40
CA LYS A 73 15.48 -1.45 -16.12
C LYS A 73 14.68 -2.09 -17.26
N LYS A 74 14.47 -1.36 -18.36
CA LYS A 74 13.68 -1.79 -19.53
C LYS A 74 12.23 -2.14 -19.18
N HIS A 75 11.68 -1.47 -18.17
CA HIS A 75 10.27 -1.50 -17.84
C HIS A 75 9.52 -0.46 -18.67
N LEU A 76 9.18 -0.83 -19.92
CA LEU A 76 8.61 0.09 -20.91
C LEU A 76 7.10 -0.09 -21.11
N ARG A 77 6.52 -1.21 -20.63
CA ARG A 77 5.08 -1.48 -20.75
C ARG A 77 4.42 -1.50 -19.37
N GLY A 78 3.38 -0.70 -19.19
CA GLY A 78 2.70 -0.62 -17.91
C GLY A 78 1.33 0.05 -17.97
N TYR A 79 0.74 0.20 -16.80
CA TYR A 79 -0.50 0.94 -16.59
C TYR A 79 -0.23 2.21 -15.79
N CYS A 80 -0.98 3.27 -16.07
CA CYS A 80 -1.06 4.46 -15.23
C CYS A 80 -2.51 4.86 -15.00
N ASP A 81 -2.82 5.25 -13.77
CA ASP A 81 -4.11 5.87 -13.44
C ASP A 81 -4.40 7.05 -14.40
N PRO A 82 -5.59 7.12 -15.02
CA PRO A 82 -5.92 8.20 -15.97
C PRO A 82 -5.72 9.61 -15.42
N ALA A 83 -6.00 9.83 -14.13
CA ALA A 83 -5.84 11.14 -13.51
C ALA A 83 -4.35 11.50 -13.39
N LEU A 84 -3.52 10.56 -12.93
CA LEU A 84 -2.07 10.74 -12.90
C LEU A 84 -1.49 10.93 -14.29
N TRP A 85 -1.96 10.17 -15.28
CA TRP A 85 -1.43 10.27 -16.64
C TRP A 85 -1.57 11.69 -17.21
N ALA A 86 -2.64 12.40 -16.87
CA ALA A 86 -2.81 13.80 -17.25
C ALA A 86 -1.75 14.73 -16.61
N GLU A 87 -1.27 14.40 -15.41
CA GLU A 87 -0.27 15.17 -14.67
C GLU A 87 1.17 14.81 -15.07
N ILE A 88 1.48 13.52 -15.19
CA ILE A 88 2.85 13.01 -15.30
C ILE A 88 3.19 12.41 -16.67
N GLY A 89 2.19 12.19 -17.53
CA GLY A 89 2.37 11.49 -18.81
C GLY A 89 3.35 12.20 -19.75
N GLY A 90 3.46 13.53 -19.66
CA GLY A 90 4.42 14.31 -20.46
C GLY A 90 5.90 14.03 -20.14
N SER A 91 6.21 13.36 -19.03
CA SER A 91 7.58 12.91 -18.70
C SER A 91 7.97 11.59 -19.37
N PHE A 92 7.01 10.84 -19.91
CA PHE A 92 7.26 9.56 -20.57
C PHE A 92 7.53 9.79 -22.07
N GLY A 93 8.58 9.16 -22.59
CA GLY A 93 8.92 9.21 -24.01
C GLY A 93 8.07 8.27 -24.86
N ASP A 94 8.19 8.40 -26.19
CA ASP A 94 7.48 7.56 -27.18
C ASP A 94 7.86 6.08 -27.10
N ASP A 95 8.96 5.75 -26.40
CA ASP A 95 9.42 4.39 -26.13
C ASP A 95 8.53 3.63 -25.12
N PHE A 96 7.69 4.34 -24.37
CA PHE A 96 6.81 3.74 -23.37
C PHE A 96 5.42 3.40 -23.93
N HIS A 97 4.96 2.18 -23.62
CA HIS A 97 3.58 1.76 -23.82
C HIS A 97 2.83 1.79 -22.49
N VAL A 98 2.20 2.93 -22.19
CA VAL A 98 1.44 3.12 -20.93
C VAL A 98 -0.05 3.14 -21.21
N GLU A 99 -0.74 2.11 -20.76
CA GLU A 99 -2.19 2.00 -20.88
C GLU A 99 -2.89 2.73 -19.72
N ARG A 100 -4.09 3.27 -19.96
CA ARG A 100 -4.88 4.00 -18.96
C ARG A 100 -6.12 3.24 -18.51
N VAL A 101 -6.37 2.09 -19.13
CA VAL A 101 -7.41 1.14 -18.73
C VAL A 101 -6.69 -0.15 -18.42
N PHE A 102 -6.88 -0.68 -17.21
CA PHE A 102 -6.19 -1.90 -16.79
C PHE A 102 -6.90 -3.12 -17.37
N ASP A 103 -6.30 -3.76 -18.38
CA ASP A 103 -6.85 -4.97 -19.00
C ASP A 103 -6.53 -6.21 -18.15
N ARG A 104 -7.56 -6.72 -17.47
CA ARG A 104 -7.46 -7.91 -16.61
C ARG A 104 -7.19 -9.20 -17.39
N SER A 105 -7.33 -9.21 -18.71
CA SER A 105 -7.00 -10.37 -19.54
C SER A 105 -5.51 -10.47 -19.90
N GLN A 106 -4.73 -9.40 -19.68
CA GLN A 106 -3.31 -9.31 -20.04
C GLN A 106 -2.44 -8.86 -18.86
N ILE A 107 -2.83 -9.21 -17.63
CA ILE A 107 -2.18 -8.76 -16.40
C ILE A 107 -0.66 -8.95 -16.44
N ASP A 108 -0.21 -10.11 -16.92
CA ASP A 108 1.22 -10.49 -16.97
C ASP A 108 2.04 -9.68 -17.97
N THR A 109 1.40 -8.87 -18.82
CA THR A 109 2.09 -7.99 -19.77
C THR A 109 2.48 -6.65 -19.17
N TYR A 110 1.86 -6.25 -18.05
CA TYR A 110 2.18 -5.02 -17.35
C TYR A 110 3.40 -5.23 -16.46
N GLN A 111 4.50 -4.58 -16.82
CA GLN A 111 5.75 -4.64 -16.05
C GLN A 111 5.68 -3.70 -14.84
N PHE A 112 4.90 -2.62 -14.95
CA PHE A 112 4.65 -1.69 -13.87
C PHE A 112 3.20 -1.21 -13.83
N GLY A 113 2.76 -0.78 -12.65
CA GLY A 113 1.49 -0.07 -12.44
C GLY A 113 1.70 1.18 -11.60
N ILE A 114 1.21 2.31 -12.11
CA ILE A 114 1.29 3.62 -11.46
C ILE A 114 -0.08 3.97 -10.89
N THR A 115 -0.15 4.19 -9.58
CA THR A 115 -1.39 4.55 -8.87
C THR A 115 -1.18 5.72 -7.91
N HIS A 116 -2.27 6.41 -7.56
CA HIS A 116 -2.24 7.38 -6.48
C HIS A 116 -2.02 6.67 -5.14
N ALA A 117 -1.10 7.20 -4.33
CA ALA A 117 -1.12 6.92 -2.90
C ALA A 117 -2.12 7.87 -2.22
N ALA A 118 -2.87 7.32 -1.27
CA ALA A 118 -3.61 8.13 -0.31
C ALA A 118 -2.69 8.79 0.72
N GLY A 119 -1.51 8.20 0.95
CA GLY A 119 -0.44 8.80 1.74
C GLY A 119 0.76 7.89 1.92
N ALA A 120 1.73 8.35 2.69
CA ALA A 120 2.93 7.61 3.07
C ALA A 120 3.30 7.86 4.54
N LEU A 121 3.97 6.91 5.18
CA LEU A 121 4.37 7.00 6.57
C LEU A 121 5.88 7.12 6.70
N ALA A 122 6.33 8.26 7.23
CA ALA A 122 7.75 8.50 7.48
C ALA A 122 8.33 7.50 8.49
N GLU A 123 7.58 7.12 9.53
CA GLU A 123 8.10 6.22 10.57
C GLU A 123 8.30 4.77 10.10
N THR A 124 7.47 4.27 9.17
CA THR A 124 7.50 2.85 8.72
C THR A 124 7.97 2.67 7.28
N GLY A 125 8.03 3.73 6.47
CA GLY A 125 8.34 3.64 5.04
C GLY A 125 7.20 2.98 4.26
N SER A 126 5.98 3.03 4.81
CA SER A 126 4.79 2.43 4.22
C SER A 126 4.06 3.41 3.33
N VAL A 127 3.42 2.90 2.28
CA VAL A 127 2.50 3.62 1.41
C VAL A 127 1.07 3.18 1.72
N ILE A 128 0.12 4.10 1.67
CA ILE A 128 -1.30 3.85 1.90
C ILE A 128 -2.03 3.97 0.56
N LEU A 129 -2.86 2.98 0.25
CA LEU A 129 -3.81 3.00 -0.86
C LEU A 129 -5.24 2.95 -0.31
N LYS A 130 -6.17 3.60 -1.02
CA LYS A 130 -7.59 3.70 -0.66
C LYS A 130 -8.44 3.34 -1.88
N ASP A 131 -9.61 2.74 -1.66
CA ASP A 131 -10.52 2.44 -2.77
C ASP A 131 -11.00 3.70 -3.47
N ALA A 132 -11.21 4.78 -2.73
CA ALA A 132 -11.72 6.04 -3.28
C ALA A 132 -10.75 6.72 -4.27
N THR A 133 -9.44 6.45 -4.19
CA THR A 133 -8.42 7.16 -4.97
C THR A 133 -7.58 6.27 -5.87
N THR A 134 -7.68 4.94 -5.74
CA THR A 134 -6.92 3.99 -6.55
C THR A 134 -7.83 3.37 -7.60
N ALA A 135 -7.77 3.86 -8.86
CA ALA A 135 -8.71 3.44 -9.91
C ALA A 135 -8.68 1.92 -10.20
N SER A 136 -7.51 1.28 -10.04
CA SER A 136 -7.36 -0.16 -10.13
C SER A 136 -6.41 -0.67 -9.05
N ARG A 137 -6.96 -1.29 -7.99
CA ARG A 137 -6.14 -1.98 -6.97
C ARG A 137 -5.26 -3.07 -7.57
N LEU A 138 -5.74 -3.72 -8.63
CA LEU A 138 -5.00 -4.78 -9.29
C LEU A 138 -3.74 -4.23 -9.98
N ALA A 139 -3.78 -2.99 -10.46
CA ALA A 139 -2.60 -2.31 -10.97
C ALA A 139 -1.56 -1.99 -9.89
N ALA A 140 -1.97 -1.86 -8.63
CA ALA A 140 -1.04 -1.66 -7.52
C ALA A 140 -0.44 -2.98 -6.98
N LEU A 141 -1.03 -4.14 -7.31
CA LEU A 141 -0.67 -5.41 -6.69
C LEU A 141 -0.12 -6.45 -7.68
N ALA A 142 -0.59 -6.46 -8.92
CA ALA A 142 -0.25 -7.52 -9.87
C ALA A 142 1.03 -7.25 -10.69
N PRO A 143 1.29 -6.03 -11.20
CA PRO A 143 2.54 -5.76 -11.89
C PRO A 143 3.75 -5.97 -10.99
N TRP A 144 4.86 -6.42 -11.57
CA TRP A 144 6.11 -6.64 -10.83
C TRP A 144 6.59 -5.37 -10.11
N VAL A 145 6.40 -4.20 -10.74
CA VAL A 145 6.74 -2.90 -10.17
C VAL A 145 5.47 -2.13 -9.84
N HIS A 146 5.24 -1.82 -8.57
CA HIS A 146 4.22 -0.86 -8.17
C HIS A 146 4.84 0.51 -7.89
N ILE A 147 4.27 1.55 -8.50
CA ILE A 147 4.70 2.94 -8.35
C ILE A 147 3.54 3.72 -7.73
N ALA A 148 3.76 4.19 -6.51
CA ALA A 148 2.81 5.03 -5.79
C ALA A 148 3.21 6.50 -5.92
N VAL A 149 2.33 7.31 -6.49
CA VAL A 149 2.54 8.75 -6.67
C VAL A 149 1.82 9.51 -5.58
N LEU A 150 2.51 10.47 -4.94
CA LEU A 150 1.93 11.29 -3.88
C LEU A 150 2.54 12.69 -3.83
N LYS A 151 1.82 13.60 -3.18
CA LYS A 151 2.26 14.95 -2.86
C LYS A 151 2.84 15.01 -1.46
N ARG A 152 3.71 15.98 -1.20
CA ARG A 152 4.47 16.07 0.05
C ARG A 152 3.57 16.19 1.29
N GLU A 153 2.40 16.80 1.14
CA GLU A 153 1.40 16.98 2.21
C GLU A 153 0.70 15.67 2.59
N GLN A 154 0.84 14.62 1.77
CA GLN A 154 0.28 13.29 2.02
C GLN A 154 1.25 12.38 2.81
N ILE A 155 2.37 12.91 3.27
CA ILE A 155 3.32 12.17 4.10
C ILE A 155 2.99 12.44 5.57
N PHE A 156 2.65 11.37 6.29
CA PHE A 156 2.34 11.38 7.72
C PHE A 156 3.58 11.04 8.54
N PRO A 157 3.73 11.66 9.73
CA PRO A 157 4.82 11.32 10.63
C PRO A 157 4.69 9.87 11.14
N ASP A 158 3.46 9.46 11.49
CA ASP A 158 3.17 8.21 12.19
C ASP A 158 1.81 7.59 11.82
N VAL A 159 1.58 6.36 12.28
CA VAL A 159 0.38 5.55 12.10
C VAL A 159 -0.85 6.26 12.67
N ALA A 160 -0.74 6.90 13.83
CA ALA A 160 -1.89 7.57 14.44
C ALA A 160 -2.37 8.75 13.57
N ALA A 161 -1.44 9.55 13.04
CA ALA A 161 -1.71 10.65 12.12
C ALA A 161 -2.30 10.15 10.80
N ALA A 162 -1.75 9.07 10.25
CA ALA A 162 -2.28 8.43 9.05
C ALA A 162 -3.70 7.90 9.27
N VAL A 163 -3.97 7.17 10.37
CA VAL A 163 -5.30 6.61 10.67
C VAL A 163 -6.35 7.71 10.80
N ARG A 164 -6.02 8.84 11.43
CA ARG A 164 -6.93 10.01 11.52
C ARG A 164 -7.30 10.59 10.15
N SER A 165 -6.45 10.43 9.13
CA SER A 165 -6.70 10.93 7.77
C SER A 165 -7.41 9.92 6.86
N LEU A 166 -7.65 8.69 7.31
CA LEU A 166 -8.25 7.64 6.47
C LEU A 166 -9.71 7.94 6.12
N GLY A 167 -10.44 8.64 6.98
CA GLY A 167 -11.86 8.92 6.79
C GLY A 167 -12.69 7.64 6.86
N SER A 168 -13.70 7.51 6.00
CA SER A 168 -14.65 6.39 5.98
C SER A 168 -14.42 5.43 4.80
N ASP A 169 -13.21 5.35 4.27
CA ASP A 169 -12.91 4.46 3.14
C ASP A 169 -13.13 3.00 3.56
N PRO A 170 -13.90 2.20 2.79
CA PRO A 170 -14.25 0.84 3.19
C PRO A 170 -13.04 -0.10 3.20
N ASN A 171 -11.98 0.17 2.41
CA ASN A 171 -10.78 -0.66 2.38
C ASN A 171 -9.53 0.20 2.24
N VAL A 172 -8.57 -0.06 3.11
CA VAL A 172 -7.27 0.62 3.10
C VAL A 172 -6.18 -0.42 3.04
N ILE A 173 -5.24 -0.26 2.10
CA ILE A 173 -4.10 -1.16 1.93
C ILE A 173 -2.85 -0.41 2.34
N TRP A 174 -2.02 -1.08 3.15
CA TRP A 174 -0.75 -0.56 3.62
C TRP A 174 0.37 -1.40 3.01
N CYS A 175 1.19 -0.78 2.15
CA CYS A 175 2.28 -1.43 1.43
C CYS A 175 3.62 -1.02 2.07
N THR A 176 4.34 -1.98 2.66
CA THR A 176 5.62 -1.73 3.34
C THR A 176 6.76 -2.45 2.59
N GLY A 177 7.25 -1.81 1.54
CA GLY A 177 8.23 -2.40 0.62
C GLY A 177 7.63 -3.48 -0.31
N PRO A 178 8.49 -4.23 -1.03
CA PRO A 178 8.07 -5.32 -1.90
C PRO A 178 7.38 -6.46 -1.15
N SER A 179 6.53 -7.21 -1.85
CA SER A 179 5.97 -8.47 -1.34
C SER A 179 7.10 -9.46 -1.04
N LYS A 180 7.04 -10.11 0.13
CA LYS A 180 8.03 -11.11 0.56
C LYS A 180 7.32 -12.27 1.25
N THR A 181 7.75 -13.49 0.97
CA THR A 181 7.29 -14.71 1.62
C THR A 181 8.50 -15.57 1.92
N ALA A 182 8.58 -16.11 3.13
CA ALA A 182 9.57 -17.11 3.46
C ALA A 182 8.92 -18.50 3.34
N ASP A 183 9.64 -19.46 2.76
CA ASP A 183 9.23 -20.86 2.84
C ASP A 183 9.48 -21.44 4.24
N VAL A 184 9.14 -22.71 4.43
CA VAL A 184 9.32 -23.41 5.72
C VAL A 184 10.78 -23.57 6.11
N GLU A 185 11.71 -23.43 5.16
CA GLU A 185 13.16 -23.50 5.36
C GLU A 185 13.78 -22.12 5.64
N GLY A 186 12.95 -21.06 5.63
CA GLY A 186 13.37 -19.69 5.90
C GLY A 186 13.98 -18.97 4.69
N ILE A 187 13.83 -19.52 3.48
CA ILE A 187 14.30 -18.90 2.25
C ILE A 187 13.34 -17.79 1.85
N LEU A 188 13.84 -16.56 1.81
CA LEU A 188 13.07 -15.38 1.45
C LEU A 188 12.88 -15.28 -0.07
N ILE A 189 11.64 -15.34 -0.52
CA ILE A 189 11.22 -15.16 -1.90
C ILE A 189 10.48 -13.82 -2.02
N GLN A 190 10.86 -13.01 -3.01
CA GLN A 190 10.25 -11.70 -3.26
C GLN A 190 9.24 -11.77 -4.42
N GLY A 191 8.16 -10.99 -4.33
CA GLY A 191 7.22 -10.77 -5.43
C GLY A 191 6.23 -11.91 -5.71
N VAL A 192 5.96 -12.79 -4.73
CA VAL A 192 5.04 -13.94 -4.92
C VAL A 192 3.56 -13.55 -4.80
N HIS A 193 3.22 -12.69 -3.84
CA HIS A 193 1.83 -12.31 -3.53
C HIS A 193 1.52 -10.85 -3.84
N GLY A 194 2.45 -10.16 -4.50
CA GLY A 194 2.36 -8.74 -4.81
C GLY A 194 3.62 -8.26 -5.54
N PRO A 195 3.83 -6.95 -5.66
CA PRO A 195 4.94 -6.39 -6.42
C PRO A 195 6.29 -6.84 -5.86
N GLY A 196 7.22 -7.21 -6.76
CA GLY A 196 8.62 -7.47 -6.42
C GLY A 196 9.44 -6.19 -6.25
N VAL A 197 8.92 -5.05 -6.71
CA VAL A 197 9.48 -3.71 -6.49
C VAL A 197 8.38 -2.77 -6.06
N GLN A 198 8.60 -2.05 -4.95
CA GLN A 198 7.73 -0.98 -4.47
C GLN A 198 8.46 0.35 -4.60
N ILE A 199 7.90 1.27 -5.38
CA ILE A 199 8.43 2.61 -5.63
C ILE A 199 7.45 3.65 -5.11
N THR A 200 7.98 4.72 -4.51
CA THR A 200 7.23 5.92 -4.16
C THR A 200 7.83 7.13 -4.87
N VAL A 201 7.02 8.00 -5.45
CA VAL A 201 7.52 9.19 -6.17
C VAL A 201 6.71 10.42 -5.81
N LEU A 202 7.38 11.56 -5.70
CA LEU A 202 6.73 12.86 -5.59
C LEU A 202 6.38 13.39 -6.99
N ALA A 203 5.16 13.90 -7.14
CA ALA A 203 4.66 14.57 -8.34
C ALA A 203 3.87 15.84 -7.97
#